data_AF-A0AAP3A8P6-F1
#
_entry.id   AF-A0AAP3A8P6-F1
#
_cell.length_a   1.000
_cell.length_b   1.000
_cell.length_c   1.000
_cell.angle_alpha   90.00
_cell.angle_beta   90.00
_cell.angle_gamma   90.00
#
_symmetry.space_group_name_H-M   'P 1'
#
loop_
_entity.id
_entity.type
_entity.pdbx_description
1 polymer ?
#
loop_
_entity_poly.entity_id
_entity_poly.type
_entity_poly.pdbx_seq_one_letter_code
_entity_poly.pdbx_strand_id
1 'polypeptide(L)'
;AEQPGACPSTYELYEGDATYKAAIDKALKPVGLSGMFGKGGYMDGPGGGITPVNINGTVWFQGDGCKANTCGWDFIVTLYNPKTHEVVGYRY
;
A
#
# COMPACT_ATOMS: atom_id res chain seq x y z
N ALA A 1 -15.19 12.22 -12.31
CA ALA A 1 -14.41 11.82 -13.49
C ALA A 1 -13.04 11.41 -12.99
N GLU A 2 -12.67 10.14 -13.14
CA GLU A 2 -11.29 9.69 -12.93
C GLU A 2 -10.38 10.48 -13.88
N GLN A 3 -9.37 11.15 -13.34
CA GLN A 3 -8.43 11.91 -14.15
C GLN A 3 -7.56 10.91 -14.94
N PRO A 4 -7.52 11.00 -16.28
CA PRO A 4 -6.61 10.17 -17.07
C PRO A 4 -5.17 10.46 -16.63
N GLY A 5 -4.48 9.45 -16.09
CA GLY A 5 -3.10 9.55 -15.63
C GLY A 5 -2.91 9.59 -14.11
N ALA A 6 -3.96 9.51 -13.30
CA ALA A 6 -3.80 9.28 -11.86
C ALA A 6 -3.40 7.81 -11.60
N CYS A 7 -2.30 7.58 -10.88
CA CYS A 7 -1.95 6.25 -10.42
C CYS A 7 -3.03 5.72 -9.45
N PRO A 8 -3.35 4.42 -9.46
CA PRO A 8 -4.31 3.86 -8.53
C PRO A 8 -3.86 4.10 -7.09
N SER A 9 -4.80 4.26 -6.18
CA SER A 9 -4.53 4.25 -4.74
C SER A 9 -4.00 2.90 -4.28
N THR A 10 -3.38 2.86 -3.10
CA THR A 10 -2.98 1.62 -2.44
C THR A 10 -4.15 0.64 -2.33
N TYR A 11 -5.35 1.14 -2.04
CA TYR A 11 -6.58 0.35 -1.90
C TYR A 11 -7.04 -0.26 -3.22
N GLU A 12 -7.07 0.55 -4.27
CA GLU A 12 -7.45 0.09 -5.61
C GLU A 12 -6.45 -0.93 -6.14
N LEU A 13 -5.15 -0.72 -5.92
CA LEU A 13 -4.13 -1.69 -6.31
C LEU A 13 -4.22 -2.98 -5.46
N TYR A 14 -4.53 -2.86 -4.17
CA TYR A 14 -4.70 -4.00 -3.27
C TYR A 14 -5.91 -4.88 -3.62
N GLU A 15 -7.00 -4.30 -4.11
CA GLU A 15 -8.17 -5.08 -4.55
C GLU A 15 -8.08 -5.48 -6.02
N GLY A 16 -7.40 -4.70 -6.86
CA GLY A 16 -7.31 -4.90 -8.30
C GLY A 16 -6.16 -5.80 -8.77
N ASP A 17 -5.09 -5.94 -8.00
CA ASP A 17 -3.90 -6.72 -8.37
C ASP A 17 -3.60 -7.83 -7.35
N ALA A 18 -3.82 -9.08 -7.76
CA ALA A 18 -3.64 -10.26 -6.91
C ALA A 18 -2.18 -10.49 -6.48
N THR A 19 -1.21 -10.11 -7.31
CA THR A 19 0.22 -10.27 -7.01
C THR A 19 0.66 -9.26 -5.96
N TYR A 20 0.24 -8.00 -6.13
CA TYR A 20 0.46 -6.95 -5.14
C TYR A 20 -0.19 -7.31 -3.80
N LYS A 21 -1.46 -7.71 -3.82
CA LYS A 21 -2.21 -8.16 -2.63
C LYS A 21 -1.46 -9.27 -1.89
N ALA A 22 -1.05 -10.31 -2.61
CA ALA A 22 -0.33 -11.44 -2.02
C ALA A 22 1.04 -11.05 -1.42
N ALA A 23 1.76 -10.12 -2.06
CA ALA A 23 3.03 -9.62 -1.55
C ALA A 23 2.86 -8.85 -0.24
N ILE A 24 1.89 -7.92 -0.20
CA ILE A 24 1.55 -7.16 1.01
C ILE A 24 1.10 -8.10 2.13
N ASP A 25 0.16 -9.01 1.85
CA ASP A 25 -0.36 -9.96 2.84
C ASP A 25 0.75 -10.85 3.40
N LYS A 26 1.66 -11.34 2.55
CA LYS A 26 2.81 -12.13 2.98
C LYS A 26 3.73 -11.35 3.92
N ALA A 27 4.00 -10.08 3.61
CA ALA A 27 4.88 -9.24 4.42
C ALA A 27 4.27 -8.87 5.79
N LEU A 28 2.95 -8.66 5.83
CA LEU A 28 2.24 -8.20 7.02
C LEU A 28 1.68 -9.34 7.90
N LYS A 29 1.55 -10.56 7.35
CA LYS A 29 1.08 -11.74 8.09
C LYS A 29 1.81 -12.01 9.41
N PRO A 30 3.16 -11.93 9.50
CA PRO A 30 3.88 -12.21 10.74
C PRO A 30 3.55 -11.26 11.90
N VAL A 31 3.04 -10.06 11.59
CA VAL A 31 2.66 -9.05 12.58
C VAL A 31 1.14 -8.94 12.77
N GLY A 32 0.37 -9.88 12.22
CA GLY A 32 -1.08 -9.94 12.39
C GLY A 32 -1.87 -8.90 11.58
N LEU A 33 -1.27 -8.32 10.54
CA LEU A 33 -1.86 -7.25 9.72
C LEU A 33 -2.20 -7.71 8.29
N SER A 34 -2.53 -8.98 8.07
CA SER A 34 -3.07 -9.41 6.77
C SER A 34 -4.42 -8.74 6.49
N GLY A 35 -4.73 -8.44 5.22
CA GLY A 35 -5.97 -7.75 4.87
C GLY A 35 -5.97 -6.25 5.16
N MET A 36 -4.83 -5.65 5.51
CA MET A 36 -4.77 -4.31 6.09
C MET A 36 -5.43 -3.21 5.25
N PHE A 37 -5.27 -3.26 3.92
CA PHE A 37 -5.87 -2.31 2.98
C PHE A 37 -7.14 -2.83 2.31
N GLY A 38 -7.63 -4.01 2.71
CA GLY A 38 -8.85 -4.55 2.13
C GLY A 38 -10.10 -3.83 2.63
N LYS A 39 -11.25 -4.12 2.02
CA LYS A 39 -12.53 -3.66 2.54
C LYS A 39 -12.72 -4.09 4.01
N GLY A 40 -12.85 -3.13 4.92
CA GLY A 40 -12.96 -3.39 6.37
C GLY A 40 -11.63 -3.78 7.03
N GLY A 41 -10.51 -3.59 6.33
CA GLY A 41 -9.16 -3.72 6.87
C GLY A 41 -8.84 -2.65 7.91
N TYR A 42 -7.68 -2.78 8.55
CA TYR A 42 -7.28 -1.88 9.64
C TYR A 42 -7.04 -0.43 9.17
N MET A 43 -6.52 -0.25 7.96
CA MET A 43 -6.26 1.07 7.39
C MET A 43 -7.43 1.49 6.49
N ASP A 44 -8.63 1.59 7.05
CA ASP A 44 -9.89 1.89 6.35
C ASP A 44 -10.16 3.39 6.10
N GLY A 45 -9.17 4.24 6.37
CA GLY A 45 -9.23 5.67 6.12
C GLY A 45 -8.82 6.06 4.69
N PRO A 46 -8.63 7.37 4.45
CA PRO A 46 -8.03 7.86 3.21
C PRO A 46 -6.63 7.30 2.97
N GLY A 47 -6.19 7.29 1.70
CA GLY A 47 -4.79 7.06 1.35
C GLY A 47 -4.50 7.63 -0.02
N GLY A 48 -3.22 7.82 -0.29
CA GLY A 48 -2.70 8.41 -1.51
C GLY A 48 -2.71 7.47 -2.71
N GLY A 49 -2.45 8.09 -3.87
CA GLY A 49 -2.10 7.38 -5.09
C GLY A 49 -0.72 6.73 -4.97
N ILE A 50 -0.56 5.56 -5.57
CA ILE A 50 0.73 4.87 -5.67
C ILE A 50 1.73 5.78 -6.41
N THR A 51 2.88 6.04 -5.79
CA THR A 51 3.93 6.87 -6.37
C THR A 51 5.14 6.01 -6.74
N PRO A 52 5.57 5.97 -8.01
CA PRO A 52 6.82 5.32 -8.37
C PRO A 52 8.01 6.11 -7.84
N VAL A 53 8.91 5.45 -7.12
CA VAL A 53 10.14 6.01 -6.58
C VAL A 53 11.35 5.22 -7.06
N ASN A 54 12.47 5.89 -7.30
CA ASN A 54 13.72 5.23 -7.70
C ASN A 54 14.64 5.08 -6.49
N ILE A 55 14.99 3.84 -6.15
CA ILE A 55 15.90 3.49 -5.06
C ILE A 55 17.06 2.71 -5.68
N ASN A 56 18.26 3.28 -5.66
CA ASN A 56 19.48 2.69 -6.21
C ASN A 56 19.33 2.15 -7.65
N GLY A 57 18.64 2.90 -8.52
CA GLY A 57 18.41 2.51 -9.91
C GLY A 57 17.25 1.53 -10.13
N THR A 58 16.57 1.11 -9.07
CA THR A 58 15.38 0.23 -9.13
C THR A 58 14.12 1.03 -8.85
N VAL A 59 13.08 0.83 -9.66
CA VAL A 59 11.76 1.42 -9.41
C VAL A 59 11.02 0.61 -8.36
N TRP A 60 10.53 1.29 -7.33
CA TRP A 60 9.63 0.79 -6.30
C TRP A 60 8.33 1.59 -6.34
N PHE A 61 7.24 0.99 -5.89
CA PHE A 61 5.94 1.64 -5.74
C PHE A 61 5.72 1.98 -4.27
N GLN A 62 5.72 3.27 -3.97
CA GLN A 62 5.35 3.79 -2.67
C GLN A 62 3.82 3.88 -2.60
N GLY A 63 3.23 3.20 -1.64
CA GLY A 63 1.82 3.34 -1.27
C GLY A 63 1.69 3.74 0.19
N ASP A 64 0.57 4.35 0.52
CA ASP A 64 0.21 4.70 1.88
C ASP A 64 -1.25 4.38 2.17
N GLY A 65 -1.57 4.34 3.46
CA GLY A 65 -2.93 4.32 3.96
C GLY A 65 -2.93 4.65 5.45
N CYS A 66 -4.09 5.08 5.94
CA CYS A 66 -4.26 5.41 7.34
C CYS A 66 -5.55 4.83 7.90
N LYS A 67 -5.64 4.82 9.23
CA LYS A 67 -6.85 4.43 9.93
C LYS A 67 -7.88 5.56 9.93
N ALA A 68 -9.15 5.23 9.67
CA ALA A 68 -10.21 6.22 9.67
C ALA A 68 -10.24 7.04 10.98
N ASN A 69 -10.51 8.34 10.86
CA ASN A 69 -10.58 9.31 11.96
C ASN A 69 -9.29 9.52 12.77
N THR A 70 -8.19 8.84 12.43
CA THR A 70 -6.93 8.88 13.20
C THR A 70 -5.68 8.99 12.32
N CYS A 71 -5.82 9.44 11.08
CA CYS A 71 -4.73 9.47 10.09
C CYS A 71 -3.48 10.26 10.46
N GLY A 72 -3.59 11.24 11.38
CA GLY A 72 -2.43 11.94 11.90
C GLY A 72 -1.58 11.12 12.90
N TRP A 73 -2.09 9.98 13.35
CA TRP A 73 -1.52 9.17 14.44
C TRP A 73 -1.35 7.69 14.11
N ASP A 74 -2.04 7.21 13.06
CA ASP A 74 -2.01 5.81 12.69
C ASP A 74 -2.02 5.69 11.17
N PHE A 75 -0.82 5.67 10.61
CA PHE A 75 -0.60 5.56 9.17
C PHE A 75 0.58 4.65 8.86
N ILE A 76 0.55 4.08 7.67
CA ILE A 76 1.59 3.19 7.17
C ILE A 76 1.97 3.59 5.76
N VAL A 77 3.26 3.51 5.48
CA VAL A 77 3.82 3.63 4.13
C VAL A 77 4.48 2.31 3.79
N THR A 78 4.24 1.85 2.58
CA THR A 78 4.84 0.64 2.01
C THR A 78 5.59 0.96 0.74
N LEU A 79 6.74 0.32 0.54
CA LEU A 79 7.49 0.26 -0.70
C LEU A 79 7.40 -1.15 -1.25
N TYR A 80 6.81 -1.30 -2.42
CA TYR A 80 6.67 -2.57 -3.12
C TYR A 80 7.57 -2.60 -4.37
N ASN A 81 8.36 -3.64 -4.54
CA ASN A 81 9.15 -3.84 -5.76
C ASN A 81 8.33 -4.67 -6.77
N PRO A 82 7.91 -4.12 -7.92
CA PRO A 82 7.11 -4.85 -8.89
C PRO A 82 7.86 -5.99 -9.60
N LYS A 83 9.20 -6.04 -9.53
CA LYS A 83 10.01 -7.10 -10.13
C LYS A 83 10.27 -8.26 -9.17
N THR A 84 10.54 -7.97 -7.90
CA THR A 84 10.90 -9.00 -6.89
C THR A 84 9.76 -9.36 -5.96
N HIS A 85 8.68 -8.57 -5.95
CA HIS A 85 7.56 -8.66 -5.01
C HIS A 85 7.96 -8.50 -3.54
N GLU A 86 9.10 -7.87 -3.30
CA GLU A 86 9.53 -7.48 -1.96
C GLU A 86 8.71 -6.29 -1.48
N VAL A 87 8.42 -6.29 -0.18
CA VAL A 87 7.70 -5.22 0.50
C VAL A 87 8.52 -4.78 1.70
N VAL A 88 8.75 -3.48 1.81
CA VAL A 88 9.26 -2.82 3.00
C VAL A 88 8.21 -1.84 3.47
N GLY A 89 8.05 -1.62 4.77
CA GLY A 89 7.11 -0.64 5.26
C GLY A 89 7.48 -0.11 6.63
N TYR A 90 6.96 1.07 6.93
CA TYR A 90 7.07 1.69 8.24
C TYR A 90 5.70 2.22 8.64
N ARG A 91 5.38 2.09 9.91
CA ARG A 91 4.12 2.53 10.51
C ARG A 91 4.42 3.53 11.62
N TYR A 92 3.61 4.57 11.70
CA TYR A 92 3.64 5.59 12.75
C TYR A 92 2.30 5.66 13.45
#